data_AF-A0A2W4ZVJ3-F1
#
_entry.id   AF-A0A2W4ZVJ3-F1
#
_cell.length_a   1.000
_cell.length_b   1.000
_cell.length_c   1.000
_cell.angle_alpha   90.00
_cell.angle_beta   90.00
_cell.angle_gamma   90.00
#
_symmetry.space_group_name_H-M   'P 1'
#
loop_
_entity.id
_entity.type
_entity.pdbx_description
1 polymer ?
#
loop_
_entity_poly.entity_id
_entity_poly.type
_entity_poly.pdbx_seq_one_letter_code
_entity_poly.pdbx_strand_id
1 'polypeptide(L)'
;MLTPVAKAGFWAAFLALFIAFIWVFDSVLMPFILGIIIAYLLDPVMRRFGKKHVPRWAAALLILFLFFLTIALLFVALAPMAFRQAEMLIEQMPTYIQSLMDYASPYLGWLQNQMGADYVEQITSYLKDSAGKIVTATGGIAAGIATGGKVVISFMTTLVLTPLVAFFMMKEWPHIVRWVEGL
;
A
#
# COMPACT_ATOMS: atom_id res chain seq x y z
N MET A 1 50.63 -10.83 4.43
CA MET A 1 49.95 -10.08 5.52
C MET A 1 49.26 -8.87 4.88
N LEU A 2 47.93 -8.83 4.80
CA LEU A 2 47.19 -7.70 4.22
C LEU A 2 47.31 -6.48 5.15
N THR A 3 47.70 -5.33 4.59
CA THR A 3 47.84 -4.08 5.35
C THR A 3 46.49 -3.67 5.98
N PRO A 4 46.49 -3.03 7.16
CA PRO A 4 45.26 -2.64 7.87
C PRO A 4 44.32 -1.78 7.01
N VAL A 5 44.87 -1.01 6.06
CA VAL A 5 44.12 -0.19 5.10
C VAL A 5 43.35 -1.06 4.09
N ALA A 6 43.92 -2.17 3.62
CA ALA A 6 43.25 -3.09 2.70
C ALA A 6 42.08 -3.84 3.37
N LYS A 7 42.22 -4.17 4.66
CA LYS A 7 41.13 -4.76 5.45
C LYS A 7 39.98 -3.77 5.67
N ALA A 8 40.30 -2.51 5.99
CA ALA A 8 39.30 -1.46 6.17
C ALA A 8 38.53 -1.18 4.87
N GLY A 9 39.23 -1.12 3.72
CA GLY A 9 38.59 -0.98 2.41
C GLY A 9 37.67 -2.14 2.04
N PHE A 10 38.09 -3.38 2.33
CA PHE A 10 37.25 -4.57 2.11
C PHE A 10 35.96 -4.53 2.95
N TRP A 11 36.06 -4.22 4.25
CA TRP A 11 34.89 -4.11 5.13
C TRP A 11 33.98 -2.94 4.75
N ALA A 12 34.54 -1.81 4.33
CA ALA A 12 33.75 -0.67 3.85
C ALA A 12 33.01 -1.01 2.54
N ALA A 13 33.65 -1.71 1.61
CA ALA A 13 33.03 -2.17 0.38
C ALA A 13 31.93 -3.21 0.65
N PHE A 14 32.18 -4.15 1.57
CA PHE A 14 31.18 -5.12 2.01
C PHE A 14 29.97 -4.45 2.67
N LEU A 15 30.21 -3.48 3.55
CA LEU A 15 29.15 -2.71 4.20
C LEU A 15 28.33 -1.91 3.18
N ALA A 16 28.99 -1.25 2.23
CA ALA A 16 28.32 -0.50 1.17
C ALA A 16 27.46 -1.43 0.28
N LEU A 17 27.99 -2.60 -0.08
CA LEU A 17 27.24 -3.63 -0.82
C LEU A 17 26.04 -4.13 -0.03
N PHE A 18 26.21 -4.37 1.27
CA PHE A 18 25.14 -4.83 2.15
C PHE A 18 24.03 -3.78 2.31
N ILE A 19 24.40 -2.50 2.45
CA ILE A 19 23.43 -1.39 2.49
C ILE A 19 22.71 -1.26 1.16
N ALA A 20 23.42 -1.35 0.03
CA ALA A 20 22.81 -1.31 -1.30
C ALA A 20 21.85 -2.49 -1.52
N PHE A 21 22.22 -3.68 -1.04
CA PHE A 21 21.35 -4.85 -1.04
C PHE A 21 20.07 -4.59 -0.24
N ILE A 22 20.18 -4.12 1.01
CA ILE A 22 19.01 -3.78 1.82
C ILE A 22 18.15 -2.74 1.11
N TRP A 23 18.75 -1.71 0.53
CA TRP A 23 17.99 -0.63 -0.12
C TRP A 23 17.20 -1.10 -1.35
N VAL A 24 17.76 -2.02 -2.13
CA VAL A 24 17.07 -2.62 -3.29
C VAL A 24 15.99 -3.60 -2.86
N PHE A 25 16.23 -4.37 -1.81
CA PHE A 25 15.34 -5.44 -1.35
C PHE A 25 14.43 -5.03 -0.18
N ASP A 26 14.42 -3.78 0.26
CA ASP A 26 13.65 -3.30 1.41
C ASP A 26 12.15 -3.63 1.29
N SER A 27 11.60 -3.42 0.09
CA SER A 27 10.21 -3.74 -0.24
C SER A 27 9.84 -5.22 -0.09
N VAL A 28 10.84 -6.12 -0.14
CA VAL A 28 10.69 -7.57 0.03
C VAL A 28 11.13 -8.02 1.44
N LEU A 29 12.00 -7.26 2.11
CA LEU A 29 12.49 -7.55 3.46
C LEU A 29 11.36 -7.43 4.51
N MET A 30 10.58 -6.36 4.46
CA MET A 30 9.45 -6.15 5.38
C MET A 30 8.46 -7.34 5.40
N PRO A 31 7.93 -7.82 4.26
CA PRO A 31 7.06 -8.99 4.26
C PRO A 31 7.75 -10.27 4.73
N PHE A 32 9.07 -10.38 4.54
CA PHE A 32 9.86 -11.50 5.04
C PHE A 32 9.93 -11.52 6.57
N ILE A 33 10.23 -10.38 7.18
CA ILE A 33 10.28 -10.21 8.64
C ILE A 33 8.90 -10.46 9.26
N LEU A 34 7.85 -9.89 8.67
CA LEU A 34 6.47 -10.14 9.12
C LEU A 34 6.10 -11.62 9.00
N GLY A 35 6.48 -12.28 7.90
CA GLY A 35 6.27 -13.72 7.72
C GLY A 35 6.94 -14.56 8.82
N ILE A 36 8.17 -14.19 9.23
CA ILE A 36 8.89 -14.83 10.33
C ILE A 36 8.17 -14.62 11.68
N ILE A 37 7.76 -13.38 11.98
CA ILE A 37 7.03 -13.06 13.21
C ILE A 37 5.73 -13.87 13.29
N ILE A 38 4.95 -13.87 12.21
CA ILE A 38 3.70 -14.62 12.10
C ILE A 38 3.97 -16.12 12.24
N ALA A 39 5.01 -16.66 11.60
CA ALA A 39 5.37 -18.08 11.72
C ALA A 39 5.70 -18.49 13.15
N TYR A 40 6.49 -17.66 13.86
CA TYR A 40 6.79 -17.89 15.26
C TYR A 40 5.52 -17.84 16.14
N LEU A 41 4.65 -16.86 15.88
CA LEU A 41 3.40 -16.68 16.63
C LEU A 41 2.40 -17.84 16.40
N LEU A 42 2.36 -18.38 15.19
CA LEU A 42 1.43 -19.44 14.79
C LEU A 42 1.96 -20.86 15.04
N ASP A 43 3.25 -21.04 15.32
CA ASP A 43 3.80 -22.35 15.71
C ASP A 43 3.02 -23.05 16.84
N PRO A 44 2.64 -22.41 17.97
CA PRO A 44 1.84 -23.06 19.01
C PRO A 44 0.42 -23.45 18.53
N VAL A 45 -0.18 -22.64 17.64
CA VAL A 45 -1.50 -22.92 17.06
C VAL A 45 -1.40 -24.13 16.12
N MET A 46 -0.37 -24.16 15.28
CA MET A 46 -0.05 -25.28 14.38
C MET A 46 0.20 -26.57 15.14
N ARG A 47 0.90 -26.53 16.28
CA ARG A 47 1.11 -27.70 17.15
C ARG A 47 -0.19 -28.25 17.73
N ARG A 48 -1.22 -27.41 17.95
CA ARG A 48 -2.55 -27.88 18.37
C ARG A 48 -3.29 -28.58 17.25
N PHE A 49 -3.14 -28.14 15.99
CA PHE A 49 -3.68 -28.84 14.82
C PHE A 49 -2.98 -30.19 14.55
N GLY A 50 -1.70 -30.33 14.92
CA GLY A 50 -0.98 -31.59 14.82
C GLY A 50 -1.62 -32.75 15.60
N LYS A 51 -2.38 -32.47 16.67
CA LYS A 51 -3.15 -33.51 17.40
C LYS A 51 -4.30 -34.11 16.57
N LYS A 52 -4.70 -33.47 15.46
CA LYS A 52 -5.74 -33.94 14.53
C LYS A 52 -5.20 -34.62 13.26
N HIS A 53 -3.92 -35.05 13.23
CA HIS A 53 -3.28 -35.66 12.04
C HIS A 53 -3.23 -34.77 10.78
N VAL A 54 -3.44 -33.46 10.90
CA VAL A 54 -3.32 -32.55 9.75
C VAL A 54 -1.83 -32.29 9.48
N PRO A 55 -1.31 -32.59 8.27
CA PRO A 55 0.07 -32.32 7.96
C PRO A 55 0.30 -30.80 7.89
N ARG A 56 1.42 -30.32 8.46
CA ARG A 56 1.70 -28.87 8.66
C ARG A 56 1.60 -28.05 7.36
N TRP A 57 1.95 -28.65 6.22
CA TRP A 57 1.83 -28.00 4.91
C TRP A 57 0.36 -27.70 4.53
N ALA A 58 -0.58 -28.59 4.91
CA ALA A 58 -2.00 -28.39 4.66
C ALA A 58 -2.59 -27.29 5.54
N ALA A 59 -2.15 -27.19 6.80
CA ALA A 59 -2.56 -26.11 7.69
C ALA A 59 -2.03 -24.74 7.21
N ALA A 60 -0.78 -24.67 6.75
CA ALA A 60 -0.23 -23.45 6.17
C ALA A 60 -0.96 -23.04 4.88
N LEU A 61 -1.28 -24.01 4.01
CA LEU A 61 -2.03 -23.76 2.77
C LEU A 61 -3.45 -23.27 3.06
N LEU A 62 -4.10 -23.83 4.07
CA LEU A 62 -5.44 -23.41 4.49
C LEU A 62 -5.45 -21.98 5.03
N ILE A 63 -4.45 -21.59 5.82
CA ILE A 63 -4.30 -20.22 6.32
C ILE A 63 -4.06 -19.24 5.17
N LEU A 64 -3.19 -19.61 4.23
CA LEU A 64 -2.92 -18.83 3.03
C LEU A 64 -4.19 -18.64 2.19
N PHE A 65 -4.93 -19.72 1.97
CA PHE A 65 -6.20 -19.70 1.25
C PHE A 65 -7.22 -18.81 1.94
N LEU A 66 -7.39 -18.95 3.26
CA LEU A 66 -8.32 -18.15 4.04
C LEU A 66 -7.96 -16.65 4.01
N PHE A 67 -6.67 -16.33 4.04
CA PHE A 67 -6.16 -14.96 3.94
C PHE A 67 -6.53 -14.34 2.59
N PHE A 68 -6.18 -14.99 1.47
CA PHE A 68 -6.54 -14.50 0.13
C PHE A 68 -8.05 -14.44 -0.08
N LEU A 69 -8.79 -15.43 0.42
CA LEU A 69 -10.24 -15.44 0.36
C LEU A 69 -10.82 -14.23 1.11
N THR A 70 -10.33 -13.94 2.32
CA THR A 70 -10.78 -12.80 3.12
C THR A 70 -10.47 -11.48 2.41
N ILE A 71 -9.25 -11.30 1.89
CA ILE A 71 -8.88 -10.09 1.13
C ILE A 71 -9.76 -9.94 -0.11
N ALA A 72 -9.96 -11.01 -0.88
CA ALA A 72 -10.79 -10.97 -2.08
C ALA A 72 -12.23 -10.56 -1.74
N LEU A 73 -12.81 -11.15 -0.68
CA LEU A 73 -14.16 -10.84 -0.22
C LEU A 73 -14.27 -9.39 0.25
N LEU A 74 -13.25 -8.90 0.95
CA LEU A 74 -13.14 -7.51 1.39
C LEU A 74 -13.04 -6.54 0.20
N PHE A 75 -12.26 -6.89 -0.82
CA PHE A 75 -12.17 -6.12 -2.06
C PHE A 75 -13.51 -6.08 -2.80
N VAL A 76 -14.16 -7.23 -2.99
CA VAL A 76 -15.47 -7.32 -3.67
C VAL A 76 -16.54 -6.53 -2.91
N ALA A 77 -16.47 -6.47 -1.58
CA ALA A 77 -17.42 -5.71 -0.76
C ALA A 77 -17.10 -4.20 -0.72
N LEU A 78 -15.84 -3.82 -0.47
CA LEU A 78 -15.44 -2.43 -0.23
C LEU A 78 -15.16 -1.65 -1.51
N ALA A 79 -14.57 -2.27 -2.53
CA ALA A 79 -14.27 -1.58 -3.79
C ALA A 79 -15.51 -0.92 -4.41
N PRO A 80 -16.67 -1.60 -4.59
CA PRO A 80 -17.84 -0.94 -5.17
C PRO A 80 -18.40 0.18 -4.28
N MET A 81 -18.28 0.05 -2.95
CA MET A 81 -18.70 1.12 -2.03
C MET A 81 -17.79 2.34 -2.16
N ALA A 82 -16.47 2.14 -2.22
CA ALA A 82 -15.50 3.20 -2.43
C ALA A 82 -15.66 3.89 -3.80
N PHE A 83 -15.91 3.12 -4.87
CA PHE A 83 -16.18 3.67 -6.20
C PHE A 83 -17.46 4.52 -6.21
N ARG A 84 -18.56 4.01 -5.66
CA ARG A 84 -19.82 4.78 -5.56
C ARG A 84 -19.65 6.04 -4.72
N GLN A 85 -18.89 5.98 -3.64
CA GLN A 85 -18.59 7.15 -2.81
C GLN A 85 -17.76 8.18 -3.59
N ALA A 86 -16.76 7.74 -4.35
CA ALA A 86 -15.96 8.62 -5.19
C ALA A 86 -16.81 9.26 -6.31
N GLU A 87 -17.66 8.49 -6.98
CA GLU A 87 -18.61 9.00 -8.00
C GLU A 87 -19.53 10.06 -7.40
N MET A 88 -20.17 9.79 -6.26
CA MET A 88 -21.02 10.77 -5.58
C MET A 88 -20.25 12.04 -5.20
N LEU A 89 -18.99 11.91 -4.76
CA LEU A 89 -18.16 13.05 -4.40
C LEU A 89 -17.86 13.93 -5.61
N ILE A 90 -17.58 13.30 -6.76
CA ILE A 90 -17.30 13.97 -8.03
C ILE A 90 -18.56 14.66 -8.56
N GLU A 91 -19.71 13.99 -8.52
CA GLU A 91 -21.00 14.54 -8.95
C GLU A 91 -21.44 15.73 -8.08
N GLN A 92 -21.18 15.68 -6.77
CA GLN A 92 -21.55 16.74 -5.82
C GLN A 92 -20.50 17.84 -5.70
N MET A 93 -19.31 17.65 -6.27
CA MET A 93 -18.21 18.61 -6.21
C MET A 93 -18.61 20.03 -6.67
N PRO A 94 -19.35 20.21 -7.79
CA PRO A 94 -19.82 21.53 -8.21
C PRO A 94 -20.73 22.19 -7.18
N THR A 95 -21.61 21.41 -6.55
CA THR A 95 -22.54 21.89 -5.51
C THR A 95 -21.79 22.32 -4.24
N TYR A 96 -20.76 21.58 -3.83
CA TYR A 96 -19.91 21.97 -2.70
C TYR A 96 -19.16 23.26 -2.97
N ILE A 97 -18.65 23.45 -4.19
CA ILE A 97 -17.97 24.69 -4.58
C ILE A 97 -18.93 25.87 -4.59
N GLN A 98 -20.13 25.67 -5.15
CA GLN A 98 -21.15 26.72 -5.14
C GLN A 98 -21.54 27.10 -3.71
N SER A 99 -21.71 26.11 -2.83
CA SER A 99 -22.00 26.35 -1.41
C SER A 99 -20.86 27.11 -0.72
N LEU A 100 -19.59 26.74 -0.98
CA LEU A 100 -18.42 27.46 -0.46
C LEU A 100 -18.37 28.91 -0.97
N MET A 101 -18.69 29.14 -2.23
CA MET A 101 -18.79 30.49 -2.81
C MET A 101 -19.91 31.30 -2.16
N ASP A 102 -21.07 30.68 -1.90
CA ASP A 102 -22.21 31.34 -1.27
C ASP A 102 -21.90 31.69 0.20
N TYR A 103 -21.16 30.84 0.93
CA TYR A 103 -20.63 31.18 2.26
C TYR A 103 -19.57 32.28 2.21
N ALA A 104 -18.75 32.31 1.16
CA ALA A 104 -17.72 33.33 0.96
C ALA A 104 -18.29 34.67 0.44
N SER A 105 -19.50 34.69 -0.11
CA SER A 105 -20.22 35.86 -0.64
C SER A 105 -20.02 37.18 0.14
N PRO A 106 -20.27 37.24 1.48
CA PRO A 106 -20.09 38.48 2.24
C PRO A 106 -18.63 38.95 2.30
N TYR A 107 -17.66 38.03 2.28
CA TYR A 107 -16.23 38.35 2.25
C TYR A 107 -15.76 38.74 0.84
N LEU A 108 -16.34 38.10 -0.19
CA LEU A 108 -16.11 38.45 -1.59
C LEU A 108 -16.64 39.85 -1.91
N GLY A 109 -17.75 40.27 -1.32
CA GLY A 109 -18.27 41.64 -1.43
C GLY A 109 -17.34 42.69 -0.82
N TRP A 110 -16.71 42.39 0.33
CA TRP A 110 -15.66 43.25 0.90
C TRP A 110 -14.43 43.32 -0.01
N LEU A 111 -14.00 42.17 -0.56
CA LEU A 111 -12.87 42.09 -1.47
C LEU A 111 -13.13 42.81 -2.81
N GLN A 112 -14.36 42.73 -3.32
CA GLN A 112 -14.82 43.42 -4.53
C GLN A 112 -14.77 44.94 -4.37
N ASN A 113 -15.15 45.46 -3.20
CA ASN A 113 -15.06 46.89 -2.91
C ASN A 113 -13.60 47.38 -2.79
N GLN A 114 -12.68 46.51 -2.37
CA GLN A 114 -11.27 46.87 -2.15
C GLN A 114 -10.38 46.67 -3.40
N MET A 115 -10.65 45.64 -4.21
CA MET A 115 -9.81 45.22 -5.35
C MET A 115 -10.50 45.28 -6.72
N GLY A 116 -11.80 45.56 -6.78
CA GLY A 116 -12.57 45.62 -8.02
C GLY A 116 -13.24 44.29 -8.40
N ALA A 117 -14.32 44.39 -9.19
CA ALA A 117 -15.16 43.25 -9.60
C ALA A 117 -14.41 42.23 -10.47
N ASP A 118 -13.53 42.70 -11.35
CA ASP A 118 -12.79 41.85 -12.29
C ASP A 118 -11.87 40.84 -11.58
N TYR A 119 -11.25 41.23 -10.45
CA TYR A 119 -10.39 40.35 -9.67
C TYR A 119 -11.17 39.22 -8.99
N VAL A 120 -12.36 39.52 -8.47
CA VAL A 120 -13.23 38.53 -7.85
C VAL A 120 -13.76 37.56 -8.90
N GLU A 121 -14.14 38.04 -10.08
CA GLU A 121 -14.60 37.20 -11.19
C GLU A 121 -13.50 36.26 -11.70
N GLN A 122 -12.25 36.74 -11.77
CA GLN A 122 -11.10 35.89 -12.09
C GLN A 122 -10.91 34.76 -11.09
N ILE A 123 -10.85 35.05 -9.78
CA ILE A 123 -10.68 34.03 -8.74
C ILE A 123 -11.80 32.98 -8.81
N THR A 124 -13.02 33.44 -9.02
CA THR A 124 -14.20 32.58 -9.09
C THR A 124 -14.17 31.66 -10.31
N SER A 125 -13.76 32.18 -11.46
CA SER A 125 -13.60 31.40 -12.69
C SER A 125 -12.45 30.40 -12.61
N TYR A 126 -11.30 30.78 -12.00
CA TYR A 126 -10.19 29.87 -11.75
C TYR A 126 -10.57 28.70 -10.83
N LEU A 127 -11.36 28.95 -9.79
CA LEU A 127 -11.86 27.91 -8.88
C LEU A 127 -12.79 26.93 -9.60
N LYS A 128 -13.73 27.45 -10.40
CA LYS A 128 -14.65 26.63 -11.21
C LYS A 128 -13.91 25.80 -12.26
N ASP A 129 -12.93 26.39 -12.94
CA ASP A 129 -12.15 25.70 -13.97
C ASP A 129 -11.22 24.63 -13.37
N SER A 130 -10.59 24.92 -12.22
CA SER A 130 -9.77 23.94 -11.48
C SER A 130 -10.61 22.76 -11.01
N ALA A 131 -11.83 23.01 -10.56
CA ALA A 131 -12.75 21.96 -10.18
C ALA A 131 -13.20 21.10 -11.38
N GLY A 132 -13.52 21.72 -12.52
CA GLY A 132 -13.80 20.99 -13.76
C GLY A 132 -12.65 20.07 -14.17
N LYS A 133 -11.41 20.55 -14.02
CA LYS A 133 -10.19 19.75 -14.24
C LYS A 133 -10.04 18.58 -13.27
N ILE A 134 -10.38 18.76 -11.99
CA ILE A 134 -10.33 17.68 -10.99
C ILE A 134 -11.40 16.62 -11.28
N VAL A 135 -12.63 17.02 -11.61
CA VAL A 135 -13.72 16.10 -12.01
C VAL A 135 -13.29 15.25 -13.21
N THR A 136 -12.77 15.89 -14.26
CA THR A 136 -12.34 15.21 -15.49
C THR A 136 -11.08 14.35 -15.29
N ALA A 137 -10.11 14.82 -14.50
CA ALA A 137 -8.93 14.03 -14.15
C ALA A 137 -9.28 12.78 -13.34
N THR A 138 -10.27 12.86 -12.44
CA THR A 138 -10.67 11.71 -11.62
C THR A 138 -11.38 10.64 -12.46
N GLY A 139 -12.20 11.03 -13.44
CA GLY A 139 -12.73 10.10 -14.46
C GLY A 139 -11.63 9.48 -15.32
N GLY A 140 -10.61 10.26 -15.67
CA GLY A 140 -9.41 9.78 -16.38
C GLY A 140 -8.52 8.84 -15.55
N ILE A 141 -8.44 9.01 -14.23
CA ILE A 141 -7.72 8.12 -13.32
C ILE A 141 -8.47 6.80 -13.16
N ALA A 142 -9.80 6.80 -13.07
CA ALA A 142 -10.58 5.56 -13.02
C ALA A 142 -10.39 4.72 -14.30
N ALA A 143 -10.46 5.36 -15.48
CA ALA A 143 -10.11 4.73 -16.76
C ALA A 143 -8.62 4.34 -16.83
N GLY A 144 -7.75 5.16 -16.26
CA GLY A 144 -6.31 4.98 -16.15
C GLY A 144 -5.90 3.84 -15.20
N ILE A 145 -6.68 3.49 -14.19
CA ILE A 145 -6.48 2.32 -13.34
C ILE A 145 -6.94 1.05 -14.06
N ALA A 146 -8.04 1.15 -14.82
CA ALA A 146 -8.51 0.06 -15.69
C ALA A 146 -7.53 -0.25 -16.84
N THR A 147 -6.77 0.75 -17.30
CA THR A 147 -5.80 0.61 -18.42
C THR A 147 -4.33 0.62 -17.98
N GLY A 148 -4.03 1.09 -16.78
CA GLY A 148 -2.68 1.37 -16.30
C GLY A 148 -2.10 0.20 -15.52
N GLY A 149 -1.54 -0.76 -16.25
CA GLY A 149 -0.92 -1.95 -15.67
C GLY A 149 0.17 -1.65 -14.62
N LYS A 150 0.91 -0.54 -14.69
CA LYS A 150 2.10 -0.32 -13.82
C LYS A 150 1.78 -0.22 -12.31
N VAL A 151 0.78 0.55 -11.90
CA VAL A 151 0.43 0.71 -10.48
C VAL A 151 -0.24 -0.56 -9.95
N VAL A 152 -1.11 -1.16 -10.76
CA VAL A 152 -1.75 -2.45 -10.46
C VAL A 152 -0.70 -3.55 -10.30
N ILE A 153 0.29 -3.64 -11.20
CA ILE A 153 1.36 -4.65 -11.14
C ILE A 153 2.20 -4.51 -9.87
N SER A 154 2.59 -3.30 -9.46
CA SER A 154 3.40 -3.10 -8.24
C SER A 154 2.63 -3.51 -6.98
N PHE A 155 1.36 -3.12 -6.90
CA PHE A 155 0.49 -3.47 -5.78
C PHE A 155 0.18 -4.97 -5.74
N MET A 156 -0.12 -5.58 -6.89
CA MET A 156 -0.36 -7.02 -7.03
C MET A 156 0.88 -7.85 -6.69
N THR A 157 2.06 -7.41 -7.13
CA THR A 157 3.34 -8.06 -6.77
C THR A 157 3.48 -8.13 -5.25
N THR A 158 3.29 -7.01 -4.55
CA THR A 158 3.40 -6.95 -3.07
C THR A 158 2.31 -7.76 -2.37
N LEU A 159 1.07 -7.66 -2.84
CA LEU A 159 -0.09 -8.37 -2.30
C LEU A 159 0.03 -9.90 -2.43
N VAL A 160 0.69 -10.38 -3.48
CA VAL A 160 0.93 -11.82 -3.71
C VAL A 160 2.20 -12.29 -3.00
N LEU A 161 3.31 -11.55 -3.09
CA LEU A 161 4.58 -11.94 -2.49
C LEU A 161 4.49 -12.02 -0.96
N THR A 162 3.85 -11.04 -0.31
CA THR A 162 3.77 -10.99 1.16
C THR A 162 3.21 -12.27 1.78
N PRO A 163 2.01 -12.72 1.42
CA PRO A 163 1.44 -13.96 1.94
C PRO A 163 2.16 -15.22 1.43
N LEU A 164 2.68 -15.23 0.20
CA LEU A 164 3.47 -16.35 -0.32
C LEU A 164 4.74 -16.58 0.50
N VAL A 165 5.46 -15.49 0.81
CA VAL A 165 6.65 -15.50 1.66
C VAL A 165 6.29 -15.90 3.09
N ALA A 166 5.20 -15.36 3.64
CA ALA A 166 4.72 -15.76 4.97
C ALA A 166 4.41 -17.27 5.03
N PHE A 167 3.77 -17.83 4.00
CA PHE A 167 3.55 -19.27 3.88
C PHE A 167 4.87 -20.05 3.83
N PHE A 168 5.83 -19.60 3.02
CA PHE A 168 7.10 -20.28 2.87
C PHE A 168 7.89 -20.28 4.19
N MET A 169 7.93 -19.14 4.88
CA MET A 169 8.51 -19.02 6.22
C MET A 169 7.81 -19.92 7.24
N MET A 170 6.48 -19.96 7.25
CA MET A 170 5.71 -20.88 8.13
C MET A 170 6.00 -22.36 7.85
N LYS A 171 6.15 -22.74 6.58
CA LYS A 171 6.47 -24.10 6.16
C LYS A 171 7.90 -24.48 6.58
N GLU A 172 8.87 -23.58 6.42
CA GLU A 172 10.29 -23.86 6.63
C GLU A 172 10.80 -23.55 8.04
N TRP A 173 10.00 -22.85 8.85
CA TRP A 173 10.29 -22.53 10.25
C TRP A 173 10.93 -23.68 11.05
N PRO A 174 10.45 -24.94 10.99
CA PRO A 174 11.03 -26.04 11.78
C PRO A 174 12.40 -26.51 11.29
N HIS A 175 12.75 -26.26 10.03
CA HIS A 175 14.12 -26.53 9.53
C HIS A 175 15.07 -25.43 9.99
N ILE A 176 14.64 -24.17 9.95
CA ILE A 176 15.44 -23.03 10.41
C ILE A 176 15.74 -23.14 11.91
N VAL A 177 14.71 -23.43 12.73
CA VAL A 177 14.88 -23.59 14.19
C VAL A 177 15.81 -24.76 14.52
N ARG A 178 15.65 -25.92 13.86
CA ARG A 178 16.55 -27.08 14.07
C ARG A 178 17.99 -26.81 13.66
N TRP A 179 18.20 -25.97 12.65
CA TRP A 179 19.54 -25.57 12.22
C TRP A 179 20.20 -24.63 13.22
N VAL A 180 19.43 -23.70 13.79
CA VAL A 180 19.91 -22.79 14.85
C VAL A 180 20.15 -23.53 16.17
N GLU A 181 19.27 -24.47 16.55
CA GLU A 181 19.46 -25.31 17.75
C GLU A 181 20.60 -26.32 17.60
N GLY A 182 21.03 -26.60 16.37
CA GLY A 182 22.15 -27.51 16.07
C GLY A 182 23.50 -26.82 15.88
N LEU A 183 23.54 -25.48 15.93
CA LEU A 183 24.76 -24.65 15.94
C LEU A 183 25.20 -24.37 17.38
#